data_AF-A0A7Z9Y026-F1
#
_entry.id   AF-A0A7Z9Y026-F1
#
_cell.length_a   1.000
_cell.length_b   1.000
_cell.length_c   1.000
_cell.angle_alpha   90.00
_cell.angle_beta   90.00
_cell.angle_gamma   90.00
#
_symmetry.space_group_name_H-M   'P 1'
#
loop_
_entity.id
_entity.type
_entity.pdbx_description
1 polymer ?
#
loop_
_entity_poly.entity_id
_entity_poly.type
_entity_poly.pdbx_seq_one_letter_code
_entity_poly.pdbx_strand_id
1 'polypeptide(L)'
;MALNIDSTTLAADASEEARQLRVYVQKAAQAALDAAESGNKDEQDPSGSLIYLGNPQTAVPDRLLTCADLDNDQKILWCLMRMQVQHPSKPAATPRRSDLADMLKVSRVTLITKIVGLRIYRWLTRCATIKSTNSTLNHGVVEAIHDQPLPLSDTLYLDPDYITWLESLAQNHSDNYKQIRATARKMLNNIDTEISKPAQDGQADRFYGFCSEDPDTPGVQKLNPDKNTNLPGSIIEPGEISPNTPGSKIEPGKNHQNHPG
;
A
#
# COMPACT_ATOMS: atom_id res chain seq x y z
N MET A 1 -2.84 27.22 -10.85
CA MET A 1 -3.01 27.05 -12.30
C MET A 1 -3.87 25.82 -12.43
N ALA A 2 -5.15 25.97 -12.76
CA ALA A 2 -6.06 24.83 -12.86
C ALA A 2 -5.67 24.01 -14.09
N LEU A 3 -5.46 22.70 -13.90
CA LEU A 3 -5.18 21.79 -15.00
C LEU A 3 -6.45 21.67 -15.84
N ASN A 4 -6.51 22.40 -16.95
CA ASN A 4 -7.60 22.32 -17.91
C ASN A 4 -7.38 21.12 -18.84
N ILE A 5 -7.31 19.93 -18.23
CA ILE A 5 -7.14 18.65 -18.90
C ILE A 5 -8.47 17.94 -18.74
N ASP A 6 -9.07 17.53 -19.85
CA ASP A 6 -10.34 16.79 -19.84
C ASP A 6 -10.07 15.41 -19.23
N SER A 7 -10.21 15.29 -17.90
CA SER A 7 -10.06 14.05 -17.13
C SER A 7 -10.86 12.89 -17.73
N THR A 8 -11.94 13.21 -18.45
CA THR A 8 -12.80 12.30 -19.20
C THR A 8 -12.08 11.63 -20.38
N THR A 9 -11.17 12.32 -21.06
CA THR A 9 -10.41 11.76 -22.19
C THR A 9 -9.34 10.78 -21.70
N LEU A 10 -8.62 11.12 -20.63
CA LEU A 10 -7.59 10.23 -20.06
C LEU A 10 -8.18 8.98 -19.40
N ALA A 11 -9.40 9.07 -18.85
CA ALA A 11 -10.13 7.92 -18.34
C ALA A 11 -10.64 6.98 -19.45
N ALA A 12 -10.74 7.44 -20.71
CA ALA A 12 -11.13 6.58 -21.84
C ALA A 12 -10.06 5.53 -22.17
N ASP A 13 -8.79 5.88 -21.93
CA ASP A 13 -7.61 5.04 -22.12
C ASP A 13 -7.39 4.02 -20.98
N ALA A 14 -8.37 3.84 -20.10
CA ALA A 14 -8.29 2.86 -19.02
C ALA A 14 -8.05 1.44 -19.55
N SER A 15 -7.25 0.68 -18.82
CA SER A 15 -6.93 -0.71 -19.13
C SER A 15 -8.17 -1.59 -19.08
N GLU A 16 -8.13 -2.72 -19.79
CA GLU A 16 -9.21 -3.71 -19.71
C GLU A 16 -9.37 -4.28 -18.29
N GLU A 17 -8.27 -4.38 -17.54
CA GLU A 17 -8.26 -4.77 -16.13
C GLU A 17 -9.05 -3.77 -15.27
N ALA A 18 -8.86 -2.46 -15.47
CA ALA A 18 -9.62 -1.43 -14.78
C ALA A 18 -11.11 -1.44 -15.16
N ARG A 19 -11.45 -1.72 -16.43
CA ARG A 19 -12.84 -1.88 -16.88
C ARG A 19 -13.51 -3.10 -16.24
N GLN A 20 -12.84 -4.25 -16.19
CA GLN A 20 -13.33 -5.45 -15.51
C GLN A 20 -13.50 -5.21 -14.01
N LEU A 21 -12.56 -4.48 -13.39
CA LEU A 21 -12.62 -4.12 -11.99
C LEU A 21 -13.85 -3.28 -11.65
N ARG A 22 -14.31 -2.38 -12.53
CA ARG A 22 -15.51 -1.58 -12.27
C ARG A 22 -16.76 -2.42 -12.04
N VAL A 23 -16.91 -3.51 -12.80
CA VAL A 23 -18.01 -4.47 -12.59
C VAL A 23 -17.92 -5.10 -11.20
N TYR A 24 -16.71 -5.41 -10.76
CA TYR A 24 -16.46 -6.01 -9.47
C TYR A 24 -16.65 -5.03 -8.30
N VAL A 25 -16.19 -3.78 -8.44
CA VAL A 25 -16.46 -2.67 -7.52
C VAL A 25 -17.97 -2.47 -7.38
N GLN A 26 -18.74 -2.52 -8.47
CA GLN A 26 -20.19 -2.36 -8.40
C GLN A 26 -20.86 -3.50 -7.62
N LYS A 27 -20.41 -4.74 -7.80
CA LYS A 27 -20.86 -5.88 -6.99
C LYS A 27 -20.49 -5.72 -5.51
N ALA A 28 -19.29 -5.24 -5.22
CA ALA A 28 -18.83 -4.97 -3.86
C ALA A 28 -19.63 -3.85 -3.19
N ALA A 29 -19.90 -2.78 -3.92
CA ALA A 29 -20.71 -1.66 -3.46
C ALA A 29 -22.14 -2.12 -3.14
N GLN A 30 -22.73 -2.96 -3.99
CA GLN A 30 -24.05 -3.53 -3.73
C GLN A 30 -24.07 -4.42 -2.49
N ALA A 31 -23.11 -5.36 -2.39
CA ALA A 31 -23.03 -6.24 -1.22
C ALA A 31 -22.81 -5.48 0.09
N ALA A 32 -22.01 -4.40 0.05
CA ALA A 32 -21.77 -3.55 1.19
C ALA A 32 -22.98 -2.65 1.53
N LEU A 33 -23.78 -2.24 0.53
CA LEU A 33 -25.05 -1.57 0.75
C LEU A 33 -26.06 -2.51 1.44
N ASP A 34 -26.21 -3.73 0.93
CA ASP A 34 -27.09 -4.75 1.51
C ASP A 34 -26.69 -5.06 2.96
N ALA A 35 -25.38 -5.16 3.23
CA ALA A 35 -24.85 -5.34 4.58
C ALA A 35 -25.14 -4.12 5.48
N ALA A 36 -24.96 -2.90 4.97
CA ALA A 36 -25.22 -1.66 5.71
C ALA A 36 -26.70 -1.44 6.04
N GLU A 37 -27.62 -1.97 5.23
CA GLU A 37 -29.07 -1.96 5.52
C GLU A 37 -29.45 -2.94 6.63
N SER A 38 -28.69 -4.04 6.76
CA SER A 38 -28.87 -5.06 7.81
C SER A 38 -28.12 -4.79 9.12
N GLY A 39 -27.18 -3.83 9.11
CA GLY A 39 -26.25 -3.54 10.21
C GLY A 39 -26.85 -2.76 11.38
N ASN A 40 -26.30 -2.98 12.58
CA ASN A 40 -26.74 -2.32 13.80
C ASN A 40 -26.21 -0.86 13.88
N LYS A 41 -27.02 0.07 14.40
CA LYS A 41 -26.78 1.54 14.34
C LYS A 41 -25.61 2.05 15.21
N ASP A 42 -24.97 1.18 15.99
CA ASP A 42 -24.02 1.56 17.04
C ASP A 42 -22.54 1.54 16.60
N GLU A 43 -22.22 1.18 15.35
CA GLU A 43 -20.84 1.19 14.87
C GLU A 43 -20.39 2.61 14.49
N GLN A 44 -19.39 3.13 15.20
CA GLN A 44 -18.76 4.43 14.91
C GLN A 44 -17.88 4.43 13.66
N ASP A 45 -17.43 3.26 13.20
CA ASP A 45 -16.62 3.13 11.98
C ASP A 45 -17.52 2.80 10.78
N PRO A 46 -17.36 3.48 9.63
CA PRO A 46 -18.18 3.23 8.46
C PRO A 46 -17.97 1.82 7.92
N SER A 47 -19.06 1.12 7.62
CA SER A 47 -19.06 -0.20 6.97
C SER A 47 -18.40 -0.09 5.59
N GLY A 48 -17.12 -0.43 5.49
CA GLY A 48 -16.34 -0.34 4.27
C GLY A 48 -16.14 -1.70 3.59
N SER A 49 -15.84 -1.66 2.30
CA SER A 49 -15.39 -2.82 1.54
C SER A 49 -14.00 -2.59 0.99
N LEU A 50 -13.14 -3.61 1.11
CA LEU A 50 -11.77 -3.60 0.62
C LEU A 50 -11.58 -4.68 -0.45
N ILE A 51 -11.02 -4.28 -1.58
CA ILE A 51 -10.71 -5.14 -2.72
C ILE A 51 -9.20 -5.14 -2.93
N TYR A 52 -8.61 -6.28 -3.29
CA TYR A 52 -7.22 -6.36 -3.71
C TYR A 52 -7.12 -6.51 -5.23
N LEU A 53 -6.28 -5.69 -5.86
CA LEU A 53 -5.90 -5.78 -7.26
C LEU A 53 -4.40 -6.07 -7.35
N GLY A 54 -4.05 -7.14 -8.05
CA GLY A 54 -2.67 -7.55 -8.19
C GLY A 54 -2.54 -9.06 -8.21
N ASN A 55 -1.29 -9.53 -8.18
CA ASN A 55 -1.02 -10.96 -8.14
C ASN A 55 -1.40 -11.55 -6.77
N PRO A 56 -2.44 -12.41 -6.67
CA PRO A 56 -2.87 -12.98 -5.39
C PRO A 56 -1.85 -13.91 -4.75
N GLN A 57 -0.89 -14.43 -5.52
CA GLN A 57 0.20 -15.27 -5.02
C GLN A 57 1.32 -14.45 -4.36
N THR A 58 1.39 -13.15 -4.65
CA THR A 58 2.37 -12.25 -4.06
C THR A 58 1.85 -11.76 -2.71
N ALA A 59 2.50 -12.19 -1.63
CA ALA A 59 2.14 -11.76 -0.28
C ALA A 59 2.53 -10.29 -0.01
N VAL A 60 3.75 -9.91 -0.41
CA VAL A 60 4.29 -8.56 -0.31
C VAL A 60 4.96 -8.20 -1.63
N PRO A 61 4.53 -7.15 -2.34
CA PRO A 61 5.11 -6.76 -3.62
C PRO A 61 6.53 -6.20 -3.46
N ASP A 62 7.44 -6.58 -4.35
CA ASP A 62 8.82 -6.04 -4.36
C ASP A 62 8.82 -4.50 -4.50
N ARG A 63 7.94 -3.96 -5.35
CA ARG A 63 7.73 -2.52 -5.54
C ARG A 63 7.32 -1.81 -4.25
N LEU A 64 6.61 -2.48 -3.34
CA LEU A 64 6.22 -1.90 -2.06
C LEU A 64 7.43 -1.79 -1.14
N LEU A 65 8.27 -2.83 -1.13
CA LEU A 65 9.48 -2.89 -0.31
C LEU A 65 10.49 -1.83 -0.75
N THR A 66 10.69 -1.68 -2.06
CA THR A 66 11.65 -0.72 -2.64
C THR A 66 11.11 0.71 -2.74
N CYS A 67 9.83 0.95 -2.48
CA CYS A 67 9.29 2.30 -2.59
C CYS A 67 9.90 3.25 -1.56
N ALA A 68 10.61 4.27 -2.05
CA ALA A 68 11.28 5.27 -1.22
C ALA A 68 10.32 6.30 -0.61
N ASP A 69 9.19 6.54 -1.28
CA ASP A 69 8.26 7.59 -0.90
C ASP A 69 7.20 7.16 0.13
N LEU A 70 7.10 5.84 0.37
CA LEU A 70 6.31 5.27 1.44
C LEU A 70 7.17 5.09 2.69
N ASP A 71 6.67 5.60 3.82
CA ASP A 71 7.27 5.28 5.11
C ASP A 71 6.95 3.84 5.55
N ASN A 72 7.68 3.36 6.55
CA ASN A 72 7.53 1.97 7.03
C ASN A 72 6.12 1.68 7.55
N ASP A 73 5.46 2.64 8.21
CA ASP A 73 4.10 2.44 8.70
C ASP A 73 3.12 2.29 7.54
N GLN A 74 3.32 3.01 6.43
CA GLN A 74 2.49 2.86 5.23
C GLN A 74 2.68 1.49 4.58
N LYS A 75 3.91 0.97 4.54
CA LYS A 75 4.20 -0.38 4.03
C LYS A 75 3.54 -1.45 4.91
N ILE A 76 3.64 -1.32 6.24
CA ILE A 76 2.99 -2.23 7.18
C ILE A 76 1.47 -2.12 7.09
N LEU A 77 0.92 -0.89 7.01
CA LEU A 77 -0.50 -0.64 6.83
C LEU A 77 -1.04 -1.34 5.57
N TRP A 78 -0.31 -1.22 4.45
CA TRP A 78 -0.64 -1.92 3.22
C TRP A 78 -0.74 -3.43 3.47
N CYS A 79 0.24 -4.03 4.15
CA CYS A 79 0.21 -5.46 4.47
C CYS A 79 -0.99 -5.84 5.35
N LEU A 80 -1.29 -5.04 6.39
CA LEU A 80 -2.43 -5.28 7.29
C LEU A 80 -3.77 -5.22 6.56
N MET A 81 -3.92 -4.30 5.62
CA MET A 81 -5.09 -4.20 4.75
C MET A 81 -5.15 -5.38 3.76
N ARG A 82 -4.03 -5.73 3.13
CA ARG A 82 -3.93 -6.86 2.20
C ARG A 82 -4.32 -8.20 2.84
N MET A 83 -3.94 -8.43 4.10
CA MET A 83 -4.27 -9.65 4.85
C MET A 83 -5.77 -9.91 5.01
N GLN A 84 -6.60 -8.86 4.91
CA GLN A 84 -8.05 -8.97 5.06
C GLN A 84 -8.70 -9.55 3.80
N VAL A 85 -8.06 -9.34 2.66
CA VAL A 85 -8.55 -9.82 1.37
C VAL A 85 -8.07 -11.24 1.14
N GLN A 86 -8.81 -12.20 1.69
CA GLN A 86 -8.47 -13.63 1.58
C GLN A 86 -8.72 -14.21 0.18
N HIS A 87 -9.71 -13.66 -0.54
CA HIS A 87 -10.08 -14.14 -1.86
C HIS A 87 -10.06 -12.98 -2.87
N PRO A 88 -9.31 -13.07 -3.97
CA PRO A 88 -9.24 -12.00 -4.97
C PRO A 88 -10.61 -11.69 -5.61
N SER A 89 -11.52 -12.67 -5.62
CA SER A 89 -12.87 -12.54 -6.17
C SER A 89 -13.96 -12.27 -5.12
N LYS A 90 -13.62 -12.04 -3.85
CA LYS A 90 -14.59 -11.58 -2.85
C LYS A 90 -14.10 -10.33 -2.10
N PRO A 91 -14.89 -9.24 -2.07
CA PRO A 91 -14.53 -8.06 -1.30
C PRO A 91 -14.47 -8.42 0.19
N ALA A 92 -13.46 -7.93 0.89
CA ALA A 92 -13.36 -8.05 2.34
C ALA A 92 -14.09 -6.88 3.02
N ALA A 93 -14.44 -7.04 4.28
CA ALA A 93 -14.78 -5.90 5.11
C ALA A 93 -13.52 -5.07 5.36
N THR A 94 -13.62 -3.75 5.23
CA THR A 94 -12.51 -2.87 5.61
C THR A 94 -12.30 -2.98 7.13
N PRO A 95 -11.06 -3.20 7.62
CA PRO A 95 -10.79 -3.18 9.04
C PRO A 95 -11.20 -1.89 9.69
N ARG A 96 -11.60 -1.99 10.95
CA ARG A 96 -11.83 -0.80 11.77
C ARG A 96 -10.55 -0.01 11.88
N ARG A 97 -10.69 1.31 11.83
CA ARG A 97 -9.53 2.23 11.90
C ARG A 97 -8.93 2.22 13.29
N SER A 98 -9.72 1.96 14.34
CA SER A 98 -9.20 1.69 15.68
C SER A 98 -8.21 0.53 15.66
N ASP A 99 -8.61 -0.58 15.05
CA ASP A 99 -7.86 -1.83 15.11
C ASP A 99 -6.56 -1.72 14.31
N LEU A 100 -6.61 -1.06 13.15
CA LEU A 100 -5.42 -0.74 12.36
C LEU A 100 -4.45 0.18 13.12
N ALA A 101 -4.98 1.20 13.82
CA ALA A 101 -4.15 2.12 14.61
C ALA A 101 -3.47 1.39 15.78
N ASP A 102 -4.20 0.49 16.45
CA ASP A 102 -3.70 -0.32 17.55
C ASP A 102 -2.65 -1.35 17.11
N MET A 103 -2.82 -1.94 15.93
CA MET A 103 -1.83 -2.85 15.34
C MET A 103 -0.54 -2.12 14.95
N LEU A 104 -0.66 -0.91 14.36
CA LEU A 104 0.48 -0.06 13.99
C LEU A 104 1.11 0.69 15.17
N LYS A 105 0.47 0.71 16.34
CA LYS A 105 0.89 1.48 17.52
C LYS A 105 1.00 2.98 17.23
N VAL A 106 0.03 3.51 16.47
CA VAL A 106 -0.05 4.94 16.10
C VAL A 106 -1.37 5.55 16.52
N SER A 107 -1.44 6.88 16.58
CA SER A 107 -2.72 7.56 16.80
C SER A 107 -3.67 7.39 15.61
N ARG A 108 -4.99 7.49 15.84
CA ARG A 108 -5.98 7.48 14.74
C ARG A 108 -5.73 8.56 13.69
N VAL A 109 -5.27 9.75 14.10
CA VAL A 109 -4.93 10.86 13.20
C VAL A 109 -3.73 10.49 12.32
N THR A 110 -2.72 9.85 12.91
CA THR A 110 -1.56 9.33 12.20
C THR A 110 -1.98 8.27 11.20
N LEU A 111 -2.80 7.28 11.60
CA LEU A 111 -3.31 6.24 10.70
C LEU A 111 -4.03 6.86 9.49
N ILE A 112 -4.94 7.81 9.72
CA ILE A 112 -5.66 8.48 8.64
C ILE A 112 -4.68 9.16 7.67
N THR A 113 -3.62 9.78 8.20
CA THR A 113 -2.55 10.37 7.40
C THR A 113 -1.82 9.32 6.54
N LYS A 114 -1.54 8.13 7.09
CA LYS A 114 -0.92 7.02 6.34
C LYS A 114 -1.82 6.50 5.21
N ILE A 115 -3.12 6.33 5.49
CA ILE A 115 -4.14 5.96 4.47
C ILE A 115 -4.20 7.00 3.35
N VAL A 116 -4.22 8.29 3.72
CA VAL A 116 -4.17 9.40 2.75
C VAL A 116 -2.93 9.29 1.88
N GLY A 117 -1.76 9.03 2.46
CA GLY A 117 -0.53 8.86 1.67
C GLY A 117 -0.56 7.66 0.72
N LEU A 118 -1.12 6.51 1.13
CA LEU A 118 -1.32 5.37 0.21
C LEU A 118 -2.21 5.76 -0.98
N ARG A 119 -3.26 6.57 -0.75
CA ARG A 119 -4.10 7.08 -1.83
C ARG A 119 -3.40 8.11 -2.71
N ILE A 120 -2.63 9.04 -2.13
CA ILE A 120 -1.85 10.01 -2.92
C ILE A 120 -0.93 9.27 -3.89
N TYR A 121 -0.22 8.26 -3.40
CA TYR A 121 0.69 7.46 -4.21
C TYR A 121 0.02 6.35 -5.01
N ARG A 122 -1.32 6.32 -5.10
CA ARG A 122 -2.09 5.37 -5.91
C ARG A 122 -1.88 3.89 -5.56
N TRP A 123 -1.42 3.59 -4.34
CA TRP A 123 -1.42 2.23 -3.77
C TRP A 123 -2.80 1.82 -3.24
N LEU A 124 -3.66 2.82 -3.03
CA LEU A 124 -5.05 2.67 -2.62
C LEU A 124 -5.91 3.60 -3.50
N THR A 125 -7.05 3.12 -4.00
CA THR A 125 -7.99 3.91 -4.78
C THR A 125 -9.36 3.85 -4.13
N ARG A 126 -10.06 4.98 -4.06
CA ARG A 126 -11.44 5.03 -3.58
C ARG A 126 -12.38 4.83 -4.77
N CYS A 127 -13.01 3.67 -4.85
CA CYS A 127 -13.78 3.29 -6.03
C CYS A 127 -15.28 3.64 -5.93
N ALA A 128 -15.83 3.68 -4.71
CA ALA A 128 -17.22 4.07 -4.50
C ALA A 128 -17.46 4.60 -3.09
N THR A 129 -18.48 5.43 -2.93
CA THR A 129 -19.03 5.82 -1.62
C THR A 129 -20.44 5.29 -1.51
N ILE A 130 -20.71 4.56 -0.44
CA ILE A 130 -21.99 3.92 -0.16
C ILE A 130 -22.73 4.82 0.83
N LYS A 131 -23.85 5.39 0.39
CA LYS A 131 -24.71 6.16 1.27
C LYS A 131 -25.80 5.25 1.82
N SER A 132 -25.73 4.95 3.12
CA SER A 132 -26.83 4.26 3.80
C SER A 132 -28.02 5.21 3.91
N THR A 133 -29.21 4.71 3.57
CA THR A 133 -30.49 5.40 3.74
C THR A 133 -30.91 5.52 5.21
N ASN A 134 -30.38 4.63 6.06
CA ASN A 134 -30.75 4.50 7.48
C ASN A 134 -29.78 5.22 8.44
N SER A 135 -28.71 5.82 7.91
CA SER A 135 -27.65 6.47 8.67
C SER A 135 -27.23 7.76 7.96
N THR A 136 -27.51 8.90 8.59
CA THR A 136 -27.07 10.22 8.11
C THR A 136 -25.57 10.45 8.35
N LEU A 137 -24.93 9.64 9.19
CA LEU A 137 -23.60 9.91 9.73
C LEU A 137 -22.49 9.04 9.13
N ASN A 138 -22.80 7.81 8.70
CA ASN A 138 -21.80 6.84 8.23
C ASN A 138 -22.07 6.42 6.79
N HIS A 139 -21.26 6.95 5.88
CA HIS A 139 -21.16 6.46 4.51
C HIS A 139 -20.06 5.39 4.45
N GLY A 140 -20.39 4.20 3.95
CA GLY A 140 -19.41 3.18 3.61
C GLY A 140 -18.54 3.64 2.44
N VAL A 141 -17.35 3.06 2.33
CA VAL A 141 -16.47 3.28 1.17
C VAL A 141 -16.04 1.95 0.59
N VAL A 142 -15.98 1.86 -0.73
CA VAL A 142 -15.31 0.76 -1.42
C VAL A 142 -13.93 1.24 -1.81
N GLU A 143 -12.91 0.62 -1.26
CA GLU A 143 -11.51 0.92 -1.52
C GLU A 143 -10.84 -0.27 -2.19
N ALA A 144 -9.97 -0.01 -3.16
CA ALA A 144 -9.13 -1.02 -3.81
C ALA A 144 -7.67 -0.78 -3.44
N ILE A 145 -7.00 -1.81 -2.94
CA ILE A 145 -5.57 -1.81 -2.65
C ILE A 145 -4.83 -2.56 -3.75
N HIS A 146 -3.70 -2.01 -4.19
CA HIS A 146 -2.99 -2.48 -5.39
C HIS A 146 -1.60 -3.03 -5.04
N ASP A 147 -1.09 -3.99 -5.81
CA ASP A 147 0.28 -4.50 -5.68
C ASP A 147 1.36 -3.58 -6.28
N GLN A 148 0.92 -2.60 -7.06
CA GLN A 148 1.72 -1.52 -7.60
C GLN A 148 0.89 -0.23 -7.68
N PRO A 149 1.51 0.97 -7.71
CA PRO A 149 0.76 2.21 -7.87
C PRO A 149 -0.09 2.16 -9.14
N LEU A 150 -1.38 2.47 -9.08
CA LEU A 150 -2.24 2.37 -10.25
C LEU A 150 -1.89 3.46 -11.31
N PRO A 151 -1.89 3.15 -12.62
CA PRO A 151 -1.72 4.16 -13.67
C PRO A 151 -2.74 5.29 -13.55
N LEU A 152 -2.41 6.49 -14.08
CA LEU A 152 -3.26 7.66 -13.89
C LEU A 152 -4.63 7.50 -14.57
N SER A 153 -4.65 6.96 -15.79
CA SER A 153 -5.89 6.67 -16.53
C SER A 153 -6.82 5.76 -15.73
N ASP A 154 -6.29 4.65 -15.21
CA ASP A 154 -7.04 3.69 -14.40
C ASP A 154 -7.48 4.29 -13.06
N THR A 155 -6.64 5.11 -12.44
CA THR A 155 -6.98 5.84 -11.22
C THR A 155 -8.16 6.78 -11.47
N LEU A 156 -8.13 7.57 -12.53
CA LEU A 156 -9.22 8.50 -12.88
C LEU A 156 -10.50 7.77 -13.30
N TYR A 157 -10.37 6.58 -13.89
CA TYR A 157 -11.51 5.77 -14.26
C TYR A 157 -12.26 5.22 -13.03
N LEU A 158 -11.52 4.87 -11.96
CA LEU A 158 -12.07 4.32 -10.71
C LEU A 158 -12.41 5.39 -9.67
N ASP A 159 -11.64 6.46 -9.60
CA ASP A 159 -11.73 7.57 -8.65
C ASP A 159 -11.67 8.90 -9.43
N PRO A 160 -12.77 9.31 -10.09
CA PRO A 160 -12.80 10.52 -10.93
C PRO A 160 -12.47 11.80 -10.15
N ASP A 161 -12.74 11.80 -8.84
CA ASP A 161 -12.48 12.93 -7.94
C ASP A 161 -11.01 13.00 -7.47
N TYR A 162 -10.15 12.06 -7.88
CA TYR A 162 -8.77 11.94 -7.39
C TYR A 162 -7.96 13.24 -7.54
N ILE A 163 -8.02 13.89 -8.70
CA ILE A 163 -7.27 15.14 -8.96
C ILE A 163 -7.81 16.29 -8.11
N THR A 164 -9.13 16.50 -8.13
CA THR A 164 -9.78 17.53 -7.31
C THR A 164 -9.51 17.30 -5.82
N TRP A 165 -9.48 16.04 -5.39
CA TRP A 165 -9.09 15.68 -4.03
C TRP A 165 -7.63 16.04 -3.73
N LEU A 166 -6.67 15.74 -4.61
CA LEU A 166 -5.27 16.15 -4.45
C LEU A 166 -5.12 17.67 -4.39
N GLU A 167 -5.82 18.41 -5.25
CA GLU A 167 -5.83 19.88 -5.26
C GLU A 167 -6.34 20.43 -3.92
N SER A 168 -7.42 19.84 -3.39
CA SER A 168 -7.97 20.22 -2.07
C SER A 168 -6.95 19.99 -0.94
N LEU A 169 -6.20 18.88 -1.00
CA LEU A 169 -5.14 18.59 -0.03
C LEU A 169 -4.00 19.60 -0.15
N ALA A 170 -3.58 19.93 -1.37
CA ALA A 170 -2.51 20.88 -1.64
C ALA A 170 -2.83 22.32 -1.17
N GLN A 171 -4.11 22.67 -1.11
CA GLN A 171 -4.62 23.98 -0.66
C GLN A 171 -4.93 24.03 0.84
N ASN A 172 -4.99 22.90 1.54
CA ASN A 172 -5.37 22.87 2.96
C ASN A 172 -4.33 23.54 3.87
N HIS A 173 -4.63 24.69 4.47
CA HIS A 173 -3.69 25.49 5.26
C HIS A 173 -3.41 25.00 6.69
N SER A 174 -4.05 23.93 7.18
CA SER A 174 -3.89 23.47 8.56
C SER A 174 -2.49 22.91 8.82
N ASP A 175 -1.77 23.38 9.85
CA ASP A 175 -0.40 22.93 10.15
C ASP A 175 -0.26 21.41 10.34
N ASN A 176 -1.30 20.76 10.85
CA ASN A 176 -1.36 19.30 11.02
C ASN A 176 -1.24 18.51 9.70
N TYR A 177 -1.48 19.16 8.56
CA TYR A 177 -1.45 18.58 7.22
C TYR A 177 -0.22 19.00 6.39
N LYS A 178 0.81 19.59 7.01
CA LYS A 178 1.99 20.11 6.28
C LYS A 178 2.67 19.06 5.40
N GLN A 179 2.87 17.85 5.92
CA GLN A 179 3.48 16.77 5.15
C GLN A 179 2.57 16.31 4.00
N ILE A 180 1.30 16.05 4.29
CA ILE A 180 0.29 15.67 3.28
C ILE A 180 0.21 16.70 2.17
N ARG A 181 0.20 18.00 2.51
CA ARG A 181 0.23 19.11 1.55
C ARG A 181 1.42 19.02 0.61
N ALA A 182 2.63 18.85 1.17
CA ALA A 182 3.86 18.79 0.40
C ALA A 182 3.83 17.58 -0.56
N THR A 183 3.40 16.42 -0.06
CA THR A 183 3.24 15.21 -0.86
C THR A 183 2.21 15.38 -1.98
N ALA A 184 1.04 15.98 -1.70
CA ALA A 184 0.02 16.23 -2.70
C ALA A 184 0.52 17.17 -3.81
N ARG A 185 1.27 18.23 -3.47
CA ARG A 185 1.89 19.13 -4.45
C ARG A 185 2.94 18.42 -5.30
N LYS A 186 3.79 17.59 -4.68
CA LYS A 186 4.77 16.75 -5.42
C LYS A 186 4.03 15.83 -6.40
N MET A 187 2.93 15.22 -5.97
CA MET A 187 2.13 14.34 -6.81
C MET A 187 1.50 15.06 -8.01
N LEU A 188 0.91 16.24 -7.79
CA LEU A 188 0.34 17.06 -8.87
C LEU A 188 1.39 17.45 -9.92
N ASN A 189 2.58 17.88 -9.50
CA ASN A 189 3.69 18.17 -10.42
C ASN A 189 4.13 16.93 -11.23
N ASN A 190 4.09 15.75 -10.60
CA ASN A 190 4.43 14.50 -11.27
C ASN A 190 3.36 14.10 -12.29
N ILE A 191 2.08 14.34 -11.98
CA ILE A 191 0.97 14.14 -12.91
C ILE A 191 1.13 15.06 -14.13
N ASP A 192 1.50 16.33 -13.94
CA ASP A 192 1.80 17.24 -15.06
C ASP A 192 2.91 16.70 -15.96
N THR A 193 3.91 16.06 -15.36
CA THR A 193 5.02 15.42 -16.09
C THR A 193 4.56 14.16 -16.82
N GLU A 194 3.75 13.31 -16.18
CA GLU A 194 3.16 12.08 -16.74
C GLU A 194 2.30 12.42 -17.97
N ILE A 195 1.48 13.48 -17.88
CA ILE A 195 0.63 13.92 -18.99
C ILE A 195 1.43 14.59 -20.10
N SER A 196 2.45 15.39 -19.76
CA SER A 196 3.29 16.06 -20.76
C SER A 196 4.19 15.10 -21.55
N LYS A 197 4.47 13.91 -21.00
CA LYS A 197 5.32 12.88 -21.60
C LYS A 197 4.63 11.52 -21.48
N PRO A 198 3.58 11.25 -22.28
CA PRO A 198 2.96 9.93 -22.29
C PRO A 198 4.04 8.89 -22.64
N ALA A 199 3.98 7.76 -21.95
CA ALA A 199 5.01 6.72 -22.04
C ALA A 199 5.32 6.37 -23.50
N GLN A 200 6.60 6.44 -23.86
CA GLN A 200 7.09 5.88 -25.11
C GLN A 200 7.11 4.35 -24.94
N ASP A 201 6.66 3.64 -25.98
CA ASP A 201 6.49 2.18 -25.99
C ASP A 201 7.65 1.43 -25.31
N GLY A 202 7.31 0.64 -24.28
CA GLY A 202 8.24 -0.27 -23.60
C GLY A 202 8.79 0.19 -22.24
N GLN A 203 8.47 1.39 -21.76
CA GLN A 203 8.98 1.90 -20.47
C GLN A 203 7.88 1.98 -19.41
N ALA A 204 7.34 0.82 -19.01
CA ALA A 204 6.34 0.71 -17.94
C ALA A 204 6.80 1.38 -16.63
N ASP A 205 8.10 1.43 -16.36
CA ASP A 205 8.65 2.06 -15.16
C ASP A 205 8.38 3.57 -15.03
N ARG A 206 8.08 4.27 -16.15
CA ARG A 206 7.78 5.72 -16.12
C ARG A 206 6.35 6.07 -15.70
N PHE A 207 5.40 5.15 -15.80
CA PHE A 207 4.04 5.35 -15.26
C PHE A 207 4.05 5.53 -13.73
N TYR A 208 5.13 5.08 -13.10
CA TYR A 208 5.30 5.08 -11.66
C TYR A 208 6.43 6.05 -11.29
N GLY A 209 6.26 7.35 -11.58
CA GLY A 209 7.18 8.43 -11.19
C GLY A 209 7.42 8.60 -9.68
N PHE A 210 7.01 7.61 -8.90
CA PHE A 210 7.17 7.40 -7.47
C PHE A 210 7.58 5.93 -7.27
N CYS A 211 8.59 5.69 -6.43
CA CYS A 211 9.33 4.41 -6.29
C CYS A 211 10.37 4.08 -7.40
N SER A 212 10.65 4.96 -8.37
CA SER A 212 11.83 4.80 -9.25
C SER A 212 13.08 5.30 -8.53
N GLU A 213 14.18 4.55 -8.68
CA GLU A 213 15.51 4.95 -8.22
C GLU A 213 15.86 6.33 -8.80
N ASP A 214 16.41 7.23 -7.98
CA ASP A 214 17.09 8.40 -8.51
C ASP A 214 18.16 7.90 -9.49
N PRO A 215 18.24 8.43 -10.73
CA PRO A 215 19.27 8.03 -11.68
C PRO A 215 20.69 8.31 -11.17
N ASP A 216 20.82 9.14 -10.13
CA ASP A 216 22.06 9.49 -9.44
C ASP A 216 22.32 8.65 -8.18
N THR A 217 21.56 7.57 -7.92
CA THR A 217 21.89 6.65 -6.81
C THR A 217 23.21 5.93 -7.14
N PRO A 218 24.27 6.06 -6.32
CA PRO A 218 25.53 5.39 -6.58
C PRO A 218 25.39 3.87 -6.44
N GLY A 219 25.17 3.19 -7.56
CA GLY A 219 25.59 1.82 -7.83
C GLY A 219 24.90 0.70 -7.05
N VAL A 220 23.71 0.27 -7.49
CA VAL A 220 23.48 -1.17 -7.59
C VAL A 220 24.29 -1.65 -8.80
N GLN A 221 25.50 -2.14 -8.56
CA GLN A 221 26.25 -2.83 -9.60
C GLN A 221 25.40 -3.99 -10.10
N LYS A 222 24.89 -3.89 -11.34
CA LYS A 222 24.36 -5.05 -12.06
C LYS A 222 25.46 -6.10 -12.05
N LEU A 223 25.25 -7.18 -11.29
CA LEU A 223 26.09 -8.35 -11.34
C LEU A 223 26.07 -8.85 -12.79
N ASN A 224 27.19 -8.68 -13.47
CA ASN A 224 27.38 -9.12 -14.84
C ASN A 224 27.79 -10.60 -14.77
N PRO A 225 26.97 -11.56 -15.25
CA PRO A 225 27.24 -12.99 -15.05
C PRO A 225 28.47 -13.50 -15.81
N ASP A 226 29.03 -12.71 -16.73
CA ASP A 226 30.08 -13.16 -17.66
C ASP A 226 31.50 -12.65 -17.35
N LYS A 227 31.79 -12.21 -16.12
CA LYS A 227 33.18 -11.90 -15.72
C LYS A 227 33.68 -12.86 -14.65
N ASN A 228 34.20 -13.99 -15.12
CA ASN A 228 35.15 -14.80 -14.37
C ASN A 228 36.46 -14.02 -14.21
N THR A 229 36.66 -13.40 -13.04
CA THR A 229 38.00 -13.00 -12.58
C THR A 229 38.11 -13.28 -11.08
N ASN A 230 38.87 -14.33 -10.77
CA ASN A 230 39.53 -14.68 -9.51
C ASN A 230 39.31 -13.70 -8.33
N LEU A 231 38.48 -14.09 -7.37
CA LEU A 231 38.49 -13.57 -6.00
C LEU A 231 39.30 -14.54 -5.12
N PRO A 232 40.27 -14.08 -4.32
CA PRO A 232 40.99 -14.94 -3.39
C PRO A 232 40.16 -15.14 -2.11
N GLY A 233 39.75 -16.39 -1.88
CA GLY A 233 39.61 -17.01 -0.55
C GLY A 233 38.50 -16.52 0.38
N SER A 234 37.41 -17.27 0.46
CA SER A 234 36.89 -17.78 1.73
C SER A 234 35.88 -18.90 1.46
N ILE A 235 36.40 -20.12 1.33
CA ILE A 235 35.59 -21.32 1.50
C ILE A 235 35.41 -21.46 3.01
N ILE A 236 34.19 -21.19 3.50
CA ILE A 236 33.80 -21.67 4.83
C ILE A 236 33.26 -23.08 4.61
N GLU A 237 34.12 -24.08 4.81
CA GLU A 237 33.65 -25.47 4.87
C GLU A 237 32.82 -25.69 6.15
N PRO A 238 31.79 -26.57 6.11
CA PRO A 238 31.04 -26.95 7.30
C PRO A 238 31.93 -27.75 8.24
N GLY A 239 32.11 -27.27 9.47
CA GLY A 239 33.03 -27.86 10.45
C GLY A 239 32.68 -29.31 10.80
N GLU A 240 33.59 -30.23 10.48
CA GLU A 240 33.64 -31.58 11.04
C GLU A 240 34.02 -31.51 12.52
N ILE A 241 33.21 -32.12 13.38
CA ILE A 241 33.53 -32.35 14.78
C ILE A 241 34.42 -33.59 14.84
N SER A 242 35.69 -33.44 15.26
CA SER A 242 36.57 -34.57 15.56
C SER A 242 37.17 -34.43 16.97
N PRO A 243 37.24 -35.53 17.75
CA PRO A 243 37.42 -35.49 19.19
C PRO A 243 38.89 -35.52 19.52
N ASN A 244 39.46 -34.43 20.05
CA ASN A 244 40.53 -34.49 21.05
C ASN A 244 40.95 -33.11 21.55
N THR A 245 41.45 -33.11 22.78
CA THR A 245 42.12 -32.04 23.55
C THR A 245 41.22 -31.10 24.39
N PRO A 246 41.67 -30.62 25.56
CA PRO A 246 41.22 -31.15 26.84
C PRO A 246 40.69 -30.06 27.81
N GLY A 247 39.74 -30.48 28.65
CA GLY A 247 39.51 -29.99 30.01
C GLY A 247 39.46 -28.49 30.25
N SER A 248 38.25 -27.94 30.35
CA SER A 248 37.98 -26.90 31.34
C SER A 248 36.75 -27.29 32.15
N LYS A 249 36.97 -27.49 33.46
CA LYS A 249 35.97 -27.90 34.45
C LYS A 249 34.82 -26.89 34.48
N ILE A 250 33.60 -27.38 34.34
CA ILE A 250 32.39 -26.66 34.74
C ILE A 250 31.90 -27.31 36.04
N GLU A 251 31.87 -26.55 37.13
CA GLU A 251 31.26 -26.97 38.39
C GLU A 251 29.73 -27.00 38.25
N PRO A 252 29.03 -28.03 38.76
CA PRO A 252 27.58 -28.08 38.71
C PRO A 252 26.95 -27.31 39.88
N GLY A 253 26.19 -26.27 39.56
CA GLY A 253 25.27 -25.60 40.48
C GLY A 253 24.16 -26.56 40.93
N LYS A 254 24.05 -26.75 42.24
CA LYS A 254 23.11 -27.66 42.91
C LYS A 254 21.65 -27.25 42.71
N ASN A 255 20.84 -28.21 42.27
CA ASN A 255 19.38 -28.25 42.46
C ASN A 255 19.05 -28.13 43.96
N HIS A 256 18.12 -27.25 44.32
CA HIS A 256 17.34 -27.36 45.55
C HIS A 256 15.85 -27.30 45.19
N GLN A 257 15.21 -28.46 45.20
CA GLN A 257 13.80 -28.58 45.55
C GLN A 257 13.62 -28.15 47.00
N ASN A 258 12.50 -27.49 47.33
CA ASN A 258 11.83 -27.64 48.61
C ASN A 258 10.38 -27.14 48.51
N HIS A 259 9.44 -28.09 48.65
CA HIS A 259 8.14 -27.86 49.27
C HIS A 259 8.31 -27.81 50.79
N PRO A 260 7.39 -27.15 51.51
CA PRO A 260 6.45 -27.87 52.40
C PRO A 260 5.00 -27.44 52.09
N GLY A 261 3.94 -28.17 52.44
CA GLY A 261 3.64 -28.87 53.68
C GLY A 261 2.41 -28.18 54.28
#